data_AF-A0A3D5G891-F1
#
_entry.id   AF-A0A3D5G891-F1
#
_cell.length_a   1.000
_cell.length_b   1.000
_cell.length_c   1.000
_cell.angle_alpha   90.00
_cell.angle_beta   90.00
_cell.angle_gamma   90.00
#
_symmetry.space_group_name_H-M   'P 1'
#
loop_
_entity.id
_entity.type
_entity.pdbx_description
1 polymer ?
#
loop_
_entity_poly.entity_id
_entity_poly.type
_entity_poly.pdbx_seq_one_letter_code
_entity_poly.pdbx_strand_id
1 'polypeptide(L)'
;MTAGRQVISDKKDWGTPQKYVDAVKEVFGGVIHLDPCSSPFSIVGAVVECRLPEYDGLSEFWTFPTIYVNPPYGNDVKRGTKITDWFRKCEEANRVFQSEVIALVPVATNTGHWKKYVYGKATAICFLYDTRLRFLVDG
;
A
#
# COMPACT_ATOMS: atom_id res chain seq x y z
N MET A 1 -25.79 -2.77 21.32
CA MET A 1 -24.35 -3.07 21.49
C MET A 1 -23.75 -3.27 20.11
N THR A 2 -23.20 -2.23 19.49
CA THR A 2 -22.39 -2.40 18.28
C THR A 2 -21.00 -2.82 18.73
N ALA A 3 -20.47 -3.90 18.17
CA ALA A 3 -19.07 -4.27 18.36
C ALA A 3 -18.20 -3.20 17.69
N GLY A 4 -17.75 -2.22 18.47
CA GLY A 4 -16.80 -1.21 18.00
C GLY A 4 -15.44 -1.86 17.74
N ARG A 5 -14.82 -1.53 16.60
CA ARG A 5 -13.45 -1.97 16.30
C ARG A 5 -12.50 -1.29 17.28
N GLN A 6 -11.80 -2.06 18.11
CA GLN A 6 -10.64 -1.57 18.85
C GLN A 6 -9.39 -1.62 17.97
N VAL A 7 -8.57 -0.57 18.06
CA VAL A 7 -7.25 -0.52 17.42
C VAL A 7 -6.30 -1.33 18.31
N ILE A 8 -5.74 -2.41 17.76
CA ILE A 8 -4.95 -3.40 18.51
C ILE A 8 -3.46 -2.97 18.57
N SER A 9 -3.03 -2.06 17.71
CA SER A 9 -1.64 -1.56 17.67
C SER A 9 -1.56 -0.22 16.96
N ASP A 10 -0.70 0.65 17.46
CA ASP A 10 -0.31 1.92 16.84
C ASP A 10 0.87 1.75 15.86
N LYS A 11 1.47 0.55 15.77
CA LYS A 11 2.56 0.27 14.82
C LYS A 11 2.02 0.34 13.39
N LYS A 12 2.73 1.04 12.50
CA LYS A 12 2.26 1.36 11.13
C LYS A 12 3.26 1.04 10.03
N ASP A 13 4.47 0.66 10.39
CA ASP A 13 5.64 0.32 9.57
C ASP A 13 5.73 -1.19 9.31
N TRP A 14 4.58 -1.85 9.17
CA TRP A 14 4.50 -3.30 8.93
C TRP A 14 5.15 -3.68 7.59
N GLY A 15 6.15 -4.57 7.63
CA GLY A 15 6.87 -5.00 6.43
C GLY A 15 6.13 -6.08 5.66
N THR A 16 6.26 -6.06 4.33
CA THR A 16 5.72 -7.12 3.45
C THR A 16 6.58 -8.37 3.56
N PRO A 17 6.00 -9.57 3.81
CA PRO A 17 6.76 -10.82 3.81
C PRO A 17 7.43 -11.13 2.47
N GLN A 18 8.61 -11.77 2.52
CA GLN A 18 9.45 -12.06 1.34
C GLN A 18 8.67 -12.71 0.19
N LYS A 19 7.86 -13.73 0.47
CA LYS A 19 7.05 -14.43 -0.55
C LYS A 19 6.14 -13.50 -1.37
N TYR A 20 5.66 -12.40 -0.78
CA TYR A 20 4.83 -11.42 -1.46
C TYR A 20 5.65 -10.35 -2.16
N VAL A 21 6.81 -9.98 -1.61
CA VAL A 21 7.78 -9.13 -2.33
C VAL A 21 8.23 -9.82 -3.62
N ASP A 22 8.56 -11.12 -3.54
CA ASP A 22 8.98 -11.92 -4.70
C ASP A 22 7.89 -11.98 -5.76
N ALA A 23 6.64 -12.28 -5.36
CA ALA A 23 5.50 -12.33 -6.28
C ALA A 23 5.23 -10.97 -6.95
N VAL A 24 5.35 -9.86 -6.20
CA VAL A 24 5.19 -8.51 -6.77
C VAL A 24 6.31 -8.21 -7.78
N LYS A 25 7.56 -8.56 -7.45
CA LYS A 25 8.70 -8.39 -8.37
C LYS A 25 8.51 -9.23 -9.62
N GLU A 26 8.03 -10.46 -9.50
CA GLU A 26 7.73 -11.32 -10.66
C GLU A 26 6.74 -10.65 -11.62
N VAL A 27 5.64 -10.09 -11.10
CA VAL A 27 4.65 -9.37 -11.92
C VAL A 27 5.27 -8.15 -12.60
N PHE A 28 6.11 -7.39 -11.91
CA PHE A 28 6.77 -6.19 -12.45
C PHE A 28 8.03 -6.47 -13.29
N GLY A 29 8.36 -7.72 -13.61
CA GLY A 29 9.56 -8.04 -14.39
C GLY A 29 10.87 -7.82 -13.64
N GLY A 30 10.84 -7.93 -12.31
CA GLY A 30 11.99 -7.92 -11.41
C GLY A 30 12.26 -6.60 -10.69
N VAL A 31 11.66 -5.48 -11.12
CA VAL A 31 11.99 -4.15 -10.60
C VAL A 31 10.75 -3.42 -10.06
N ILE A 32 10.83 -2.99 -8.81
CA ILE A 32 9.89 -2.04 -8.20
C ILE A 32 10.56 -0.66 -8.25
N HIS A 33 9.97 0.30 -8.96
CA HIS A 33 10.59 1.62 -9.09
C HIS A 33 10.27 2.54 -7.91
N LEU A 34 9.07 2.42 -7.33
CA LEU A 34 8.68 3.20 -6.16
C LEU A 34 8.02 2.32 -5.09
N ASP A 35 8.49 2.47 -3.85
CA ASP A 35 7.78 2.11 -2.62
C ASP A 35 7.48 3.40 -1.83
N PRO A 36 6.25 3.94 -1.90
CA PRO A 36 5.90 5.18 -1.21
C PRO A 36 5.55 4.95 0.27
N CYS A 37 5.66 3.72 0.76
CA CYS A 37 5.31 3.30 2.12
C CYS A 37 6.46 2.57 2.82
N SER A 38 7.70 2.79 2.38
CA SER A 38 8.87 2.11 2.90
C SER A 38 9.14 2.51 4.36
N SER A 39 9.98 1.70 5.01
CA SER A 39 10.49 1.92 6.36
C SER A 39 11.97 1.52 6.41
N PRO A 40 12.69 1.86 7.50
CA PRO A 40 14.08 1.42 7.68
C PRO A 40 14.28 -0.11 7.64
N PHE A 41 13.22 -0.88 7.85
CA PHE A 41 13.23 -2.34 7.88
C PHE A 41 12.53 -2.97 6.66
N SER A 42 12.11 -2.17 5.68
CA SER A 42 11.45 -2.70 4.48
C SER A 42 12.42 -3.55 3.67
N ILE A 43 11.98 -4.75 3.30
CA ILE A 43 12.72 -5.67 2.43
C ILE A 43 12.30 -5.57 0.95
N VAL A 44 11.43 -4.61 0.62
CA VAL A 44 10.90 -4.42 -0.75
C VAL A 44 12.06 -4.13 -1.72
N GLY A 45 12.97 -3.25 -1.33
CA GLY A 45 14.14 -2.87 -2.14
C GLY A 45 13.73 -2.22 -3.47
N ALA A 46 12.86 -1.21 -3.40
CA ALA A 46 12.51 -0.39 -4.55
C ALA A 46 13.65 0.56 -4.94
N VAL A 47 13.65 1.06 -6.18
CA VAL A 47 14.65 2.04 -6.64
C VAL A 47 14.53 3.36 -5.87
N VAL A 48 13.30 3.82 -5.63
CA VAL A 48 12.98 4.98 -4.82
C VAL A 48 12.07 4.57 -3.67
N GLU A 49 12.39 5.03 -2.47
CA GLU A 49 11.68 4.68 -1.24
C GLU A 49 11.32 5.96 -0.48
N CYS A 50 10.03 6.17 -0.23
CA CYS A 50 9.58 7.23 0.67
C CYS A 50 9.49 6.68 2.08
N ARG A 51 10.19 7.32 3.02
CA ARG A 51 10.26 6.92 4.42
C ARG A 51 10.00 8.13 5.30
N LEU A 52 9.03 8.00 6.18
CA LEU A 52 8.78 9.00 7.21
C LEU A 52 9.85 8.94 8.30
N PRO A 53 10.12 10.07 8.97
CA PRO A 53 9.49 11.38 8.77
C PRO A 53 10.05 12.21 7.62
N GLU A 54 11.17 11.82 7.01
CA GLU A 54 11.93 12.65 6.09
C GLU A 54 11.23 12.84 4.74
N TYR A 55 10.60 11.79 4.22
CA TYR A 55 9.94 11.77 2.91
C TYR A 55 8.55 11.16 3.02
N ASP A 56 7.54 11.99 2.78
CA ASP A 56 6.14 11.58 2.83
C ASP A 56 5.67 11.09 1.46
N GLY A 57 5.47 9.77 1.29
CA GLY A 57 4.98 9.22 0.03
C GLY A 57 3.62 9.75 -0.44
N LEU A 58 2.79 10.35 0.43
CA LEU A 58 1.54 11.01 0.02
C LEU A 58 1.75 12.41 -0.56
N SER A 59 2.87 13.10 -0.24
CA SER A 59 3.22 14.40 -0.82
C SER A 59 3.89 14.28 -2.19
N GLU A 60 4.47 13.13 -2.50
CA GLU A 60 5.23 12.92 -3.75
C GLU A 60 4.34 12.66 -4.96
N PHE A 61 4.77 13.07 -6.16
CA PHE A 61 4.16 12.62 -7.41
C PHE A 61 4.58 11.19 -7.74
N TRP A 62 3.62 10.34 -8.09
CA TRP A 62 3.84 8.93 -8.37
C TRP A 62 4.00 8.69 -9.87
N THR A 63 5.09 9.21 -10.45
CA THR A 63 5.36 9.19 -11.91
C THR A 63 6.21 8.00 -12.35
N PHE A 64 6.32 6.97 -11.51
CA PHE A 64 7.19 5.81 -11.76
C PHE A 64 6.45 4.71 -12.51
N PRO A 65 7.13 3.90 -13.33
CA PRO A 65 6.46 2.89 -14.15
C PRO A 65 5.85 1.75 -13.31
N THR A 66 6.55 1.27 -12.27
CA THR A 66 6.04 0.22 -11.37
C THR A 66 6.08 0.68 -9.91
N ILE A 67 4.94 0.56 -9.22
CA ILE A 67 4.76 1.09 -7.88
C ILE A 67 4.16 0.00 -7.00
N TYR A 68 4.84 -0.31 -5.89
CA TYR A 68 4.32 -1.21 -4.88
C TYR A 68 3.90 -0.42 -3.64
N VAL A 69 2.69 -0.65 -3.16
CA VAL A 69 2.10 0.09 -2.04
C VAL A 69 1.66 -0.87 -0.95
N ASN A 70 2.33 -0.85 0.20
CA ASN A 70 1.86 -1.47 1.44
C ASN A 70 1.61 -0.37 2.48
N PRO A 71 0.46 0.32 2.43
CA PRO A 71 0.27 1.56 3.16
C PRO A 71 0.11 1.32 4.66
N PRO A 72 0.43 2.33 5.49
CA PRO A 72 0.09 2.31 6.90
C PRO A 72 -1.43 2.20 7.08
N TYR A 73 -1.90 1.02 7.46
CA TYR A 73 -3.32 0.67 7.52
C TYR A 73 -4.10 1.60 8.47
N GLY A 74 -5.22 2.16 8.00
CA GLY A 74 -6.14 2.96 8.81
C GLY A 74 -5.91 4.48 8.71
N ASN A 75 -6.15 5.19 9.82
CA ASN A 75 -6.05 6.65 9.89
C ASN A 75 -4.79 7.07 10.64
N ASP A 76 -4.07 8.08 10.15
CA ASP A 76 -3.04 8.81 10.88
C ASP A 76 -3.62 10.12 11.41
N VAL A 77 -3.86 10.16 12.73
CA VAL A 77 -4.44 11.34 13.38
C VAL A 77 -3.45 12.50 13.39
N LYS A 78 -2.15 12.23 13.54
CA LYS A 78 -1.11 13.28 13.61
C LYS A 78 -0.94 13.98 12.26
N ARG A 79 -0.96 13.19 11.18
CA ARG A 79 -0.78 13.70 9.81
C ARG A 79 -2.10 14.03 9.10
N GLY A 80 -3.25 13.66 9.68
CA GLY A 80 -4.56 13.85 9.07
C GLY A 80 -4.83 12.97 7.84
N THR A 81 -4.02 11.93 7.61
CA THR A 81 -4.12 11.07 6.44
C THR A 81 -4.93 9.80 6.72
N LYS A 82 -5.53 9.23 5.68
CA LYS A 82 -6.39 8.05 5.77
C LYS A 82 -5.99 7.02 4.72
N ILE A 83 -6.41 5.77 4.90
CA ILE A 83 -6.26 4.73 3.88
C ILE A 83 -6.83 5.15 2.51
N THR A 84 -7.86 6.00 2.51
CA THR A 84 -8.49 6.53 1.30
C THR A 84 -7.56 7.40 0.46
N ASP A 85 -6.58 8.05 1.09
CA ASP A 85 -5.59 8.88 0.39
C ASP A 85 -4.63 8.01 -0.43
N TRP A 86 -4.22 6.86 0.11
CA TRP A 86 -3.39 5.89 -0.60
C TRP A 86 -4.14 5.28 -1.80
N PHE A 87 -5.41 4.91 -1.64
CA PHE A 87 -6.24 4.43 -2.75
C PHE A 87 -6.39 5.48 -3.86
N ARG A 88 -6.60 6.74 -3.49
CA ARG A 88 -6.66 7.85 -4.44
C ARG A 88 -5.34 8.00 -5.21
N LYS A 89 -4.20 7.92 -4.53
CA LYS A 89 -2.88 7.98 -5.17
C LYS A 89 -2.62 6.81 -6.13
N CYS A 90 -3.08 5.61 -5.79
CA CYS A 90 -3.00 4.46 -6.70
C CYS A 90 -3.81 4.71 -7.99
N GLU A 91 -5.06 5.15 -7.88
CA GLU A 91 -5.91 5.46 -9.03
C GLU A 91 -5.34 6.60 -9.88
N GLU A 92 -4.84 7.66 -9.23
CA GLU A 92 -4.23 8.80 -9.89
C GLU A 92 -2.96 8.42 -10.65
N ALA A 93 -2.08 7.63 -10.04
CA ALA A 93 -0.84 7.18 -10.66
C ALA A 93 -1.10 6.40 -11.96
N ASN A 94 -2.05 5.47 -11.91
CA ASN A 94 -2.46 4.74 -13.11
C ASN A 94 -3.16 5.65 -14.13
N ARG A 95 -4.18 6.42 -13.72
CA ARG A 95 -5.00 7.21 -14.65
C ARG A 95 -4.20 8.33 -15.33
N VAL A 96 -3.32 9.01 -14.60
CA VAL A 96 -2.60 10.21 -15.09
C VAL A 96 -1.24 9.85 -15.67
N PHE A 97 -0.48 8.98 -15.00
CA PHE A 97 0.90 8.67 -15.37
C PHE A 97 1.07 7.30 -16.04
N GLN A 98 -0.03 6.54 -16.18
CA GLN A 98 0.00 5.19 -16.75
C GLN A 98 0.91 4.23 -15.97
N SER A 99 1.11 4.50 -14.67
CA SER A 99 1.86 3.61 -13.78
C SER A 99 1.13 2.29 -13.59
N GLU A 100 1.90 1.20 -13.51
CA GLU A 100 1.43 -0.07 -13.01
C GLU A 100 1.57 -0.09 -11.48
N VAL A 101 0.44 -0.24 -10.78
CA VAL A 101 0.40 -0.13 -9.33
C VAL A 101 -0.16 -1.41 -8.72
N ILE A 102 0.60 -2.01 -7.82
CA ILE A 102 0.14 -3.11 -6.98
C ILE A 102 0.04 -2.62 -5.55
N ALA A 103 -1.16 -2.70 -4.97
CA ALA A 103 -1.42 -2.29 -3.61
C ALA A 103 -1.82 -3.48 -2.74
N LEU A 104 -1.08 -3.71 -1.66
CA LEU A 104 -1.42 -4.67 -0.61
C LEU A 104 -2.30 -3.97 0.43
N VAL A 105 -3.61 -4.18 0.38
CA VAL A 105 -4.61 -3.36 1.08
C VAL A 105 -5.69 -4.21 1.74
N PRO A 106 -6.36 -3.69 2.79
CA PRO A 106 -7.42 -4.45 3.44
C PRO A 106 -8.65 -4.55 2.52
N VAL A 107 -9.25 -5.73 2.48
CA VAL A 107 -10.55 -5.94 1.83
C VAL A 107 -11.63 -5.17 2.57
N ALA A 108 -12.19 -4.13 1.94
CA ALA A 108 -13.22 -3.26 2.52
C ALA A 108 -14.29 -2.89 1.48
N THR A 109 -14.77 -3.90 0.76
CA THR A 109 -15.72 -3.86 -0.37
C THR A 109 -17.00 -3.06 -0.13
N ASN A 110 -17.46 -3.00 1.12
CA ASN A 110 -18.65 -2.25 1.52
C ASN A 110 -18.42 -0.73 1.62
N THR A 111 -17.17 -0.27 1.65
CA THR A 111 -16.81 1.14 1.90
C THR A 111 -16.84 2.00 0.63
N GLY A 112 -17.05 3.31 0.80
CA GLY A 112 -17.08 4.27 -0.31
C GLY A 112 -15.75 4.41 -1.05
N HIS A 113 -14.61 4.29 -0.36
CA HIS A 113 -13.30 4.40 -1.00
C HIS A 113 -12.98 3.19 -1.88
N TRP A 114 -13.36 1.98 -1.46
CA TRP A 114 -13.28 0.79 -2.33
C TRP A 114 -14.15 0.96 -3.58
N LYS A 115 -15.39 1.41 -3.41
CA LYS A 115 -16.29 1.66 -4.54
C LYS A 115 -15.76 2.72 -5.51
N LYS A 116 -15.10 3.75 -5.00
CA LYS A 116 -14.62 4.89 -5.80
C LYS A 116 -13.29 4.62 -6.51
N TYR A 117 -12.36 3.94 -5.85
CA TYR A 117 -10.97 3.82 -6.30
C TYR A 117 -10.53 2.40 -6.65
N VAL A 118 -11.33 1.38 -6.31
CA VAL A 118 -11.01 -0.02 -6.62
C VAL A 118 -12.01 -0.57 -7.63
N TYR A 119 -13.32 -0.50 -7.35
CA TYR A 119 -14.33 -1.02 -8.26
C TYR A 119 -14.40 -0.22 -9.56
N GLY A 120 -14.31 -0.93 -10.69
CA GLY A 120 -14.26 -0.33 -12.03
C GLY A 120 -12.96 0.43 -12.32
N LYS A 121 -11.96 0.34 -11.43
CA LYS A 121 -10.67 1.01 -11.56
C LYS A 121 -9.51 0.03 -11.56
N ALA A 122 -9.53 -0.96 -10.66
CA ALA A 122 -8.53 -2.00 -10.63
C ALA A 122 -8.70 -2.96 -11.82
N THR A 123 -7.60 -3.21 -12.53
CA THR A 123 -7.54 -4.21 -13.62
C THR A 123 -7.74 -5.63 -13.10
N ALA A 124 -7.22 -5.91 -11.90
CA ALA A 124 -7.30 -7.20 -11.25
C ALA A 124 -7.40 -7.04 -9.73
N ILE A 125 -8.01 -8.02 -9.06
CA ILE A 125 -8.04 -8.13 -7.61
C ILE A 125 -7.59 -9.56 -7.26
N CYS A 126 -6.48 -9.66 -6.54
CA CYS A 126 -5.90 -10.94 -6.11
C CYS A 126 -6.17 -11.16 -4.62
N PHE A 127 -6.59 -12.37 -4.26
CA PHE A 127 -6.75 -12.77 -2.86
C PHE A 127 -5.53 -13.58 -2.42
N LEU A 128 -5.01 -13.26 -1.24
CA LEU A 128 -3.94 -14.05 -0.65
C LEU A 128 -4.50 -15.41 -0.23
N TYR A 129 -3.70 -16.45 -0.41
CA TYR A 129 -4.05 -17.79 0.11
C TYR A 129 -4.06 -17.84 1.64
N ASP A 130 -3.23 -17.01 2.29
CA ASP A 130 -3.17 -16.92 3.75
C ASP A 130 -4.51 -16.44 4.34
N THR A 131 -4.97 -17.09 5.41
CA THR A 131 -6.20 -16.67 6.13
C THR A 131 -6.05 -15.29 6.76
N ARG A 132 -4.89 -15.03 7.38
CA ARG A 132 -4.49 -13.72 7.88
C ARG A 132 -3.03 -13.48 7.55
N LEU A 133 -2.78 -12.44 6.76
CA LEU A 133 -1.44 -11.98 6.47
C LEU A 133 -0.70 -11.67 7.78
N ARG A 134 0.49 -12.26 7.92
CA ARG A 134 1.44 -11.96 9.00
C ARG A 134 2.51 -11.04 8.44
N PHE A 135 2.51 -9.79 8.88
CA PHE A 135 3.52 -8.82 8.47
C PHE A 135 4.85 -9.06 9.18
N LEU A 136 5.93 -8.62 8.54
CA LEU A 136 7.24 -8.51 9.15
C LEU A 136 7.27 -7.36 10.16
N VAL A 137 8.08 -7.53 11.19
CA VAL A 137 8.26 -6.57 12.29
C VAL A 137 9.75 -6.40 12.46
N ASP A 138 10.26 -5.23 12.09
CA ASP A 138 11.68 -4.88 12.15
C ASP A 138 12.59 -5.73 11.22
N GLY A 139 12.01 -6.22 10.11
CA GLY A 139 12.67 -7.03 9.08
C GLY A 139 12.31 -8.51 9.19
#